data_AF-A0A7J6RRV0-F1
#
_entry.id   AF-A0A7J6RRV0-F1
#
_cell.length_a   1.000
_cell.length_b   1.000
_cell.length_c   1.000
_cell.angle_alpha   90.00
_cell.angle_beta   90.00
_cell.angle_gamma   90.00
#
_symmetry.space_group_name_H-M   'P 1'
#
loop_
_entity.id
_entity.type
_entity.pdbx_description
1 polymer ?
#
loop_
_entity_poly.entity_id
_entity_poly.type
_entity_poly.pdbx_seq_one_letter_code
_entity_poly.pdbx_strand_id
1 'polypeptide(L)'
;EGLQSLEAPLAAEDEERSVGCLQPRENFVLTVKQQVAVGLRVLATGSTYRTVGDAHGVTIGTVSAIVKRFIMAVVNTMCPLYIAIPTGPELQDSIDGFRDICGMMDVWGVVDGTHVV
;
A
#
# COMPACT_ATOMS: atom_id res chain seq x y z
N GLU A 1 34.21 -28.97 -33.21
CA GLU A 1 34.28 -27.51 -33.47
C GLU A 1 32.87 -26.93 -33.59
N GLY A 2 32.19 -26.34 -32.61
CA GLY A 2 32.45 -26.07 -31.21
C GLY A 2 31.10 -25.71 -30.57
N LEU A 3 30.79 -26.34 -29.44
CA LEU A 3 29.66 -25.99 -28.59
C LEU A 3 30.03 -24.70 -27.86
N GLN A 4 29.38 -23.58 -28.18
CA GLN A 4 29.46 -22.37 -27.35
C GLN A 4 28.27 -22.39 -26.38
N SER A 5 28.57 -22.92 -25.20
CA SER A 5 27.84 -22.67 -23.96
C SER A 5 27.73 -21.17 -23.73
N LEU A 6 26.52 -20.63 -23.67
CA LEU A 6 26.28 -19.28 -23.18
C LEU A 6 25.90 -19.40 -21.69
N GLU A 7 26.91 -19.42 -20.83
CA GLU A 7 26.73 -19.26 -19.39
C GLU A 7 26.28 -17.83 -19.09
N ALA A 8 25.08 -17.70 -18.52
CA ALA A 8 24.64 -16.45 -17.92
C ALA A 8 25.35 -16.27 -16.56
N PRO A 9 25.99 -15.13 -16.28
CA PRO A 9 26.54 -14.92 -14.95
C PRO A 9 25.44 -14.47 -14.00
N LEU A 10 25.15 -15.35 -13.05
CA LEU A 10 24.55 -15.05 -11.75
C LEU A 10 25.51 -14.12 -10.99
N ALA A 11 25.21 -12.83 -10.96
CA ALA A 11 25.85 -11.88 -10.04
C ALA A 11 24.83 -11.49 -8.96
N ALA A 12 24.82 -12.30 -7.90
CA ALA A 12 24.46 -11.83 -6.57
C ALA A 12 25.67 -11.12 -5.94
N GLU A 13 25.38 -10.31 -4.92
CA GLU A 13 26.30 -9.61 -4.03
C GLU A 13 26.99 -8.36 -4.62
N ASP A 14 26.51 -7.16 -4.24
CA ASP A 14 27.32 -6.33 -3.35
C ASP A 14 26.48 -5.27 -2.64
N GLU A 15 26.33 -5.47 -1.33
CA GLU A 15 25.84 -4.52 -0.35
C GLU A 15 26.90 -3.44 -0.13
N GLU A 16 27.02 -2.49 -1.06
CA GLU A 16 27.87 -1.32 -0.82
C GLU A 16 27.09 -0.22 -0.10
N ARG A 17 27.13 -0.31 1.23
CA ARG A 17 26.86 0.78 2.17
C ARG A 17 27.89 1.90 1.97
N SER A 18 27.76 2.63 0.87
CA SER A 18 28.46 3.89 0.68
C SER A 18 27.89 4.91 1.65
N VAL A 19 28.62 5.16 2.73
CA VAL A 19 28.48 6.37 3.56
C VAL A 19 29.05 7.54 2.75
N GLY A 20 28.43 7.81 1.60
CA GLY A 20 28.73 8.97 0.77
C GLY A 20 28.13 10.22 1.39
N CYS A 21 28.83 11.35 1.26
CA CYS A 21 28.28 12.65 1.60
C CYS A 21 26.87 12.79 1.03
N LEU A 22 25.91 13.19 1.87
CA LEU A 22 24.51 13.39 1.47
C LEU A 22 24.46 14.47 0.39
N GLN A 23 24.53 14.04 -0.87
CA GLN A 23 24.30 14.89 -2.02
C GLN A 23 22.92 15.57 -1.81
N PRO A 24 22.77 16.87 -2.12
CA PRO A 24 21.47 17.52 -2.06
C PRO A 24 20.49 16.69 -2.89
N ARG A 25 19.47 16.12 -2.23
CA ARG A 25 18.47 15.29 -2.90
C ARG A 25 17.80 16.13 -3.98
N GLU A 26 18.17 15.90 -5.23
CA GLU A 26 17.57 16.55 -6.39
C GLU A 26 16.05 16.34 -6.32
N ASN A 27 15.26 17.38 -6.60
CA ASN A 27 13.81 17.30 -6.58
C ASN A 27 13.30 16.42 -7.73
N PHE A 28 13.43 15.09 -7.61
CA PHE A 28 12.90 14.16 -8.58
C PHE A 28 11.38 14.07 -8.39
N VAL A 29 10.64 14.49 -9.40
CA VAL A 29 9.18 14.32 -9.44
C VAL A 29 8.90 12.84 -9.64
N LEU A 30 8.43 12.16 -8.60
CA LEU A 30 8.02 10.76 -8.69
C LEU A 30 6.93 10.58 -9.74
N THR A 31 7.09 9.57 -10.60
CA THR A 31 6.05 9.15 -11.55
C THR A 31 4.79 8.71 -10.81
N VAL A 32 3.63 8.71 -11.48
CA VAL A 32 2.36 8.24 -10.89
C VAL A 32 2.51 6.82 -10.34
N LYS A 33 3.19 5.92 -11.06
CA LYS A 33 3.44 4.54 -10.63
C LYS A 33 4.25 4.48 -9.33
N GLN A 34 5.28 5.32 -9.20
CA GLN A 34 6.07 5.41 -7.95
C GLN A 34 5.26 6.01 -6.80
N GLN A 35 4.44 7.02 -7.06
CA GLN A 35 3.55 7.59 -6.04
C GLN A 35 2.55 6.54 -5.52
N VAL A 36 1.97 5.74 -6.42
CA VAL A 36 1.10 4.61 -6.06
C VAL A 36 1.87 3.58 -5.24
N ALA A 37 3.10 3.21 -5.64
CA ALA A 37 3.91 2.26 -4.88
C ALA A 37 4.22 2.75 -3.45
N VAL A 38 4.53 4.04 -3.28
CA VAL A 38 4.72 4.67 -1.96
C VAL A 38 3.44 4.59 -1.12
N GLY A 39 2.29 4.95 -1.71
CA GLY A 39 0.99 4.89 -1.04
C GLY A 39 0.64 3.47 -0.58
N LEU A 40 0.80 2.49 -1.46
CA LEU A 40 0.60 1.07 -1.15
C LEU A 40 1.57 0.57 -0.08
N ARG A 41 2.85 0.97 -0.14
CA ARG A 41 3.85 0.59 0.87
C ARG A 41 3.42 1.06 2.26
N VAL A 42 2.93 2.30 2.39
CA VAL A 42 2.44 2.85 3.66
C VAL A 42 1.25 2.05 4.17
N LEU A 43 0.25 1.77 3.32
CA LEU A 43 -0.95 1.04 3.73
C LEU A 43 -0.65 -0.42 4.10
N ALA A 44 0.24 -1.09 3.37
CA ALA A 44 0.55 -2.49 3.57
C ALA A 44 1.39 -2.75 4.84
N THR A 45 2.27 -1.81 5.22
CA THR A 45 3.21 -2.05 6.33
C THR A 45 2.95 -1.22 7.58
N GLY A 46 2.12 -0.17 7.49
CA GLY A 46 1.90 0.77 8.60
C GLY A 46 3.19 1.47 9.07
N SER A 47 4.26 1.45 8.28
CA SER A 47 5.55 1.99 8.68
C SER A 47 5.54 3.51 8.71
N THR A 48 6.44 4.09 9.51
CA THR A 48 6.57 5.55 9.60
C THR A 48 6.92 6.17 8.25
N TYR A 49 6.44 7.40 8.00
CA TYR A 49 6.76 8.13 6.77
C TYR A 49 8.25 8.40 6.59
N ARG A 50 9.02 8.43 7.69
CA ARG A 50 10.48 8.52 7.64
C ARG A 50 11.08 7.27 7.01
N THR A 51 10.73 6.08 7.52
CA THR A 51 11.19 4.80 6.98
C THR A 51 10.84 4.64 5.51
N VAL A 52 9.61 5.01 5.11
CA VAL A 52 9.19 4.94 3.71
C VAL A 52 9.92 5.98 2.84
N GLY A 53 10.11 7.18 3.37
CA GLY A 53 10.84 8.25 2.67
C GLY A 53 12.30 7.88 2.42
N ASP A 54 12.98 7.31 3.42
CA ASP A 54 14.36 6.85 3.30
C ASP A 54 14.48 5.71 2.28
N ALA A 55 13.53 4.77 2.24
CA ALA A 55 13.51 3.68 1.26
C ALA A 55 13.29 4.15 -0.20
N HIS A 56 12.67 5.32 -0.41
CA HIS A 56 12.37 5.86 -1.74
C HIS A 56 13.17 7.12 -2.08
N GLY A 57 14.12 7.53 -1.22
CA GLY A 57 14.94 8.73 -1.42
C GLY A 57 14.16 10.05 -1.36
N VAL A 58 12.99 10.09 -0.73
CA VAL A 58 12.13 11.29 -0.66
C VAL A 58 11.98 11.82 0.76
N THR A 59 11.52 13.08 0.87
CA THR A 59 11.27 13.69 2.17
C THR A 59 9.98 13.17 2.80
N ILE A 60 9.86 13.29 4.13
CA ILE A 60 8.64 12.97 4.88
C ILE A 60 7.43 13.74 4.35
N GLY A 61 7.63 15.02 3.98
CA GLY A 61 6.57 15.85 3.41
C GLY A 61 6.07 15.32 2.07
N THR A 62 6.98 14.84 1.23
CA THR A 62 6.66 14.19 -0.05
C THR A 62 5.84 12.92 0.17
N VAL A 63 6.24 12.05 1.11
CA VAL A 63 5.47 10.84 1.45
C VAL A 63 4.07 11.21 1.93
N SER A 64 3.96 12.16 2.87
CA SER A 64 2.67 12.60 3.41
C SER A 64 1.73 13.12 2.30
N ALA A 65 2.24 13.95 1.40
CA ALA A 65 1.46 14.48 0.28
C ALA A 65 1.00 13.37 -0.68
N ILE A 66 1.88 12.42 -1.00
CA ILE A 66 1.57 11.27 -1.85
C ILE A 66 0.51 10.39 -1.21
N VAL A 67 0.68 10.02 0.06
CA VAL A 67 -0.27 9.17 0.80
C VAL A 67 -1.65 9.82 0.81
N LYS A 68 -1.72 11.12 1.13
CA LYS A 68 -3.00 11.85 1.11
C LYS A 68 -3.66 11.80 -0.27
N ARG A 69 -2.91 12.11 -1.35
CA ARG A 69 -3.44 12.07 -2.72
C ARG A 69 -3.89 10.67 -3.11
N PHE A 70 -3.10 9.66 -2.78
CA PHE A 70 -3.38 8.27 -3.07
C PHE A 70 -4.64 7.77 -2.37
N ILE A 71 -4.77 8.00 -1.05
CA ILE A 71 -5.95 7.63 -0.28
C ILE A 71 -7.19 8.34 -0.82
N MET A 72 -7.12 9.63 -1.11
CA MET A 72 -8.26 10.36 -1.69
C MET A 72 -8.67 9.79 -3.05
N ALA A 73 -7.72 9.39 -3.89
CA ALA A 73 -8.02 8.73 -5.15
C ALA A 73 -8.71 7.38 -4.93
N VAL A 74 -8.19 6.55 -4.02
CA VAL A 74 -8.79 5.24 -3.68
C VAL A 74 -10.21 5.42 -3.14
N VAL A 75 -10.41 6.32 -2.18
CA VAL A 75 -11.72 6.58 -1.57
C VAL A 75 -12.73 7.08 -2.59
N ASN A 76 -12.33 7.97 -3.49
CA ASN A 76 -13.26 8.56 -4.46
C ASN A 76 -13.54 7.66 -5.68
N THR A 77 -12.67 6.69 -5.98
CA THR A 77 -12.77 5.90 -7.22
C THR A 77 -12.97 4.40 -6.98
N MET A 78 -12.29 3.81 -6.00
CA MET A 78 -12.32 2.38 -5.74
C MET A 78 -13.36 2.01 -4.68
N CYS A 79 -13.46 2.77 -3.57
CA CYS A 79 -14.42 2.43 -2.51
C CYS A 79 -15.87 2.30 -3.01
N PRO A 80 -16.41 3.17 -3.89
CA PRO A 80 -17.77 3.01 -4.40
C PRO A 80 -17.98 1.75 -5.26
N LEU A 81 -16.90 1.17 -5.81
CA LEU A 81 -16.96 -0.01 -6.67
C LEU A 81 -16.85 -1.32 -5.86
N TYR A 82 -16.09 -1.29 -4.77
CA TYR A 82 -15.73 -2.51 -4.03
C TYR A 82 -16.29 -2.59 -2.60
N ILE A 83 -16.69 -1.46 -2.01
CA ILE A 83 -17.25 -1.43 -0.65
C ILE A 83 -18.75 -1.18 -0.76
N ALA A 84 -19.53 -2.26 -0.64
CA ALA A 84 -20.97 -2.18 -0.51
C ALA A 84 -21.35 -1.97 0.95
N ILE A 85 -22.08 -0.89 1.24
CA ILE A 85 -22.68 -0.67 2.56
C ILE A 85 -24.08 -1.29 2.54
N PRO A 86 -24.39 -2.27 3.41
CA PRO A 86 -25.70 -2.88 3.44
C PRO A 86 -26.76 -1.85 3.84
N THR A 87 -27.94 -1.94 3.24
CA THR A 87 -29.06 -1.03 3.51
C THR A 87 -30.38 -1.80 3.59
N GLY A 88 -31.38 -1.22 4.26
CA GLY A 88 -32.70 -1.83 4.35
C GLY A 88 -32.68 -3.18 5.09
N PRO A 89 -33.36 -4.22 4.58
CA PRO A 89 -33.44 -5.53 5.25
C PRO A 89 -32.08 -6.18 5.48
N GLU A 90 -31.16 -6.10 4.52
CA GLU A 90 -29.81 -6.69 4.62
C GLU A 90 -29.00 -6.12 5.79
N LEU A 91 -29.19 -4.82 6.08
CA LEU A 91 -28.57 -4.17 7.22
C LEU A 91 -29.12 -4.73 8.54
N GLN A 92 -30.45 -4.91 8.62
CA GLN A 92 -31.09 -5.45 9.81
C GLN A 92 -30.68 -6.91 10.04
N ASP A 93 -30.64 -7.72 8.97
CA ASP A 93 -30.16 -9.11 9.02
C ASP A 93 -28.73 -9.20 9.54
N SER A 94 -27.86 -8.26 9.13
CA SER A 94 -26.48 -8.17 9.64
C SER A 94 -26.46 -7.85 11.13
N ILE A 95 -27.21 -6.84 11.57
CA ILE A 95 -27.29 -6.43 12.98
C ILE A 95 -27.78 -7.58 13.86
N ASP A 96 -28.85 -8.25 13.44
CA ASP A 96 -29.45 -9.35 14.20
C ASP A 96 -28.54 -10.58 14.19
N GLY A 97 -27.86 -10.88 13.07
CA GLY A 97 -26.88 -11.95 12.99
C GLY A 97 -25.71 -11.78 13.97
N PHE A 98 -25.12 -10.58 14.04
CA PHE A 98 -24.04 -10.31 15.01
C PHE A 98 -24.53 -10.33 16.45
N ARG A 99 -25.75 -9.84 16.71
CA ARG A 99 -26.40 -9.92 18.02
C ARG A 99 -26.56 -11.37 18.46
N ASP A 100 -27.06 -12.22 17.58
CA ASP A 100 -27.40 -13.61 17.91
C ASP A 100 -26.16 -14.50 18.05
N ILE A 101 -25.15 -14.29 17.20
CA ILE A 101 -23.93 -15.12 17.19
C ILE A 101 -22.99 -14.75 18.34
N CYS A 102 -22.81 -13.45 18.62
CA CYS A 102 -21.76 -12.97 19.52
C CYS A 102 -22.19 -11.89 20.51
N GLY A 103 -23.49 -11.55 20.56
CA GLY A 103 -24.01 -10.54 21.48
C GLY A 103 -23.66 -9.09 21.12
N MET A 104 -23.08 -8.85 19.94
CA MET A 104 -22.68 -7.51 19.51
C MET A 104 -23.86 -6.75 18.90
N MET A 105 -24.11 -5.54 19.41
CA MET A 105 -25.20 -4.68 18.95
C MET A 105 -24.72 -3.71 17.86
N ASP A 106 -25.62 -3.36 16.95
CA ASP A 106 -25.41 -2.33 15.92
C ASP A 106 -24.18 -2.57 15.02
N VAL A 107 -23.84 -3.83 14.78
CA VAL A 107 -22.77 -4.22 13.85
C VAL A 107 -23.35 -4.42 12.46
N TRP A 108 -22.88 -3.60 11.52
CA TRP A 108 -23.40 -3.59 10.14
C TRP A 108 -22.56 -4.44 9.19
N GLY A 109 -21.40 -4.90 9.63
CA GLY A 109 -20.48 -5.70 8.82
C GLY A 109 -19.10 -5.80 9.46
N VAL A 110 -18.23 -6.60 8.83
CA VAL A 110 -16.84 -6.81 9.25
C VAL A 110 -15.93 -6.48 8.07
N VAL A 111 -14.88 -5.71 8.35
CA VAL A 111 -13.81 -5.46 7.38
C VAL A 111 -12.65 -6.37 7.76
N ASP A 112 -12.46 -7.43 6.98
CA ASP A 112 -11.28 -8.27 7.06
C ASP A 112 -10.28 -7.86 5.96
N GLY A 113 -8.99 -7.87 6.29
CA GLY A 113 -7.90 -7.68 5.32
C GLY A 113 -7.76 -8.84 4.32
N THR A 114 -8.53 -9.92 4.53
CA THR A 114 -8.65 -11.04 3.59
C THR A 114 -9.98 -11.00 2.82
N HIS A 115 -10.00 -10.28 1.69
CA HIS A 115 -10.57 -10.78 0.41
C HIS A 115 -10.47 -9.73 -0.71
N VAL A 116 -9.84 -10.15 -1.82
CA VAL A 116 -10.19 -9.74 -3.19
C VAL A 116 -10.83 -10.98 -3.80
N VAL A 117 -12.14 -10.95 -4.09
CA VAL A 117 -12.79 -11.88 -5.02
C VAL A 117 -13.68 -11.07 -5.94
#